data_AF-A0A6N2U9R8-F1
#
_entry.id   AF-A0A6N2U9R8-F1
#
_cell.length_a   1.000
_cell.length_b   1.000
_cell.length_c   1.000
_cell.angle_alpha   90.00
_cell.angle_beta   90.00
_cell.angle_gamma   90.00
#
_symmetry.space_group_name_H-M   'P 1'
#
loop_
_entity.id
_entity.type
_entity.pdbx_description
1 polymer ?
#
loop_
_entity_poly.entity_id
_entity_poly.type
_entity_poly.pdbx_seq_one_letter_code
_entity_poly.pdbx_strand_id
1 'polypeptide(L)'
;MKRYIEQDAVEKMLEDAQLISDGEFCGYCTEDVNLDSIPAADVVEVVRCRECEQGGKSANFPGMVYCKNTRTYTNPDDFCSRGKKEETE
;
A
#
# COMPACT_ATOMS: atom_id res chain seq x y z
N MET A 1 -8.72 -3.47 8.70
CA MET A 1 -7.92 -2.65 7.77
C MET A 1 -6.50 -3.17 7.84
N LYS A 2 -5.99 -3.81 6.79
CA LYS A 2 -4.60 -4.32 6.77
C LYS A 2 -3.69 -3.15 6.42
N ARG A 3 -2.59 -3.00 7.15
CA ARG A 3 -1.54 -2.00 6.91
C ARG A 3 -0.30 -2.78 6.51
N TYR A 4 0.32 -2.36 5.41
CA TYR A 4 1.56 -2.95 4.92
C TYR A 4 2.73 -2.10 5.42
N ILE A 5 3.84 -2.75 5.66
CA ILE A 5 5.07 -2.18 6.23
C ILE A 5 6.23 -2.66 5.36
N GLU A 6 7.12 -1.74 5.03
CA GLU A 6 8.36 -2.04 4.30
C GLU A 6 9.28 -2.83 5.23
N GLN A 7 9.69 -4.03 4.82
CA GLN A 7 10.50 -4.93 5.64
C GLN A 7 11.84 -4.27 6.03
N ASP A 8 12.55 -3.67 5.06
CA ASP A 8 13.82 -2.98 5.29
C ASP A 8 13.72 -1.83 6.30
N ALA A 9 12.56 -1.15 6.35
CA ALA A 9 12.34 -0.09 7.32
C ALA A 9 12.16 -0.66 8.74
N VAL A 10 11.46 -1.79 8.86
CA VAL A 10 11.30 -2.50 10.15
C VAL A 10 12.63 -3.06 10.63
N GLU A 11 13.45 -3.64 9.74
CA GLU A 11 14.78 -4.16 10.08
C GLU A 11 15.67 -3.07 10.67
N LYS A 12 15.78 -1.91 10.00
CA LYS A 12 16.52 -0.75 10.52
C LYS A 12 15.98 -0.25 11.85
N MET A 13 14.65 -0.18 12.01
CA MET A 13 14.04 0.23 13.27
C MET A 13 14.40 -0.71 14.42
N LEU A 14 14.52 -2.02 14.16
CA LEU A 14 14.94 -3.01 15.15
C LEU A 14 16.45 -2.90 15.45
N GLU A 15 17.29 -2.67 14.44
CA GLU A 15 18.73 -2.43 14.62
C GLU A 15 19.01 -1.15 15.44
N ASP A 16 18.26 -0.08 15.18
CA ASP A 16 18.41 1.22 15.83
C ASP A 16 17.76 1.28 17.22
N ALA A 17 16.92 0.30 17.58
CA ALA A 17 16.27 0.24 18.87
C ALA A 17 17.34 0.12 19.97
N GLN A 18 17.45 1.16 20.81
CA GLN A 18 18.41 1.17 21.91
C GLN A 18 18.20 -0.05 22.81
N LEU A 19 19.27 -0.82 23.02
CA LEU A 19 19.38 -1.79 24.10
C LEU A 19 18.96 -1.13 25.42
N ILE A 20 17.94 -1.67 26.09
CA ILE A 20 17.64 -1.30 27.47
C ILE A 20 18.74 -1.93 28.32
N SER A 21 19.79 -1.16 28.65
CA SER A 21 20.96 -1.64 29.40
C SER A 21 20.80 -1.58 30.93
N ASP A 22 19.72 -0.97 31.42
CA ASP A 22 19.57 -0.58 32.83
C ASP A 22 18.18 -0.97 33.35
N GLY A 23 17.98 -2.29 33.53
CA GLY A 23 16.81 -2.89 34.16
C GLY A 23 16.96 -4.40 34.35
N GLU A 24 16.17 -4.99 35.25
CA GLU A 24 16.19 -6.43 35.63
C GLU A 24 15.87 -7.39 34.45
N PHE A 25 15.44 -6.83 33.31
CA PHE A 25 15.32 -7.48 32.01
C PHE A 25 16.38 -6.94 31.04
N CYS A 26 17.61 -7.42 31.18
CA CYS A 26 18.66 -7.24 30.18
C CYS A 26 18.45 -8.27 29.06
N GLY A 27 17.93 -7.84 27.91
CA GLY A 27 17.76 -8.68 26.73
C GLY A 27 17.30 -7.88 25.51
N TYR A 28 17.81 -8.24 24.34
CA TYR A 28 17.34 -7.69 23.07
C TYR A 28 15.91 -8.16 22.82
N CYS A 29 14.96 -7.24 22.68
CA CYS A 29 13.64 -7.56 22.14
C CYS A 29 13.69 -7.99 20.65
N THR A 30 14.88 -7.99 20.02
CA THR A 30 15.08 -8.17 18.58
C THR A 30 15.60 -9.55 18.19
N GLU A 31 16.32 -10.26 19.08
CA GLU A 31 16.80 -11.63 18.82
C GLU A 31 15.63 -12.63 18.67
N ASP A 32 14.49 -12.36 19.31
CA ASP A 32 13.27 -13.16 19.21
C ASP A 32 12.38 -12.82 18.00
N VAL A 33 12.69 -11.74 17.26
CA VAL A 33 11.89 -11.28 16.12
C VAL A 33 12.50 -11.78 14.81
N ASN A 34 12.01 -12.92 14.34
CA ASN A 34 12.39 -13.45 13.03
C ASN A 34 11.45 -12.91 11.93
N LEU A 35 11.84 -11.84 11.25
CA LEU A 35 11.08 -11.26 10.13
C LEU A 35 10.89 -12.25 8.98
N ASP A 36 11.85 -13.14 8.72
CA ASP A 36 11.79 -14.14 7.65
C ASP A 36 10.72 -15.23 7.89
N SER A 37 10.26 -15.36 9.13
CA SER A 37 9.15 -16.29 9.46
C SER A 37 7.77 -15.73 9.09
N ILE A 38 7.68 -14.43 8.79
CA ILE A 38 6.43 -13.76 8.43
C ILE A 38 6.21 -13.92 6.92
N PRO A 39 5.05 -14.43 6.45
CA PRO A 39 4.79 -14.56 5.03
C PRO A 39 4.87 -13.21 4.32
N ALA A 40 5.77 -13.12 3.34
CA ALA A 40 5.84 -11.98 2.45
C ALA A 40 4.58 -11.92 1.56
N ALA A 41 4.08 -10.71 1.36
CA ALA A 41 2.99 -10.44 0.43
C ALA A 41 3.45 -9.41 -0.58
N ASP A 42 3.30 -9.71 -1.87
CA ASP A 42 3.48 -8.72 -2.93
C ASP A 42 2.25 -7.79 -2.94
N VAL A 43 2.49 -6.53 -2.57
CA VAL A 43 1.45 -5.54 -2.34
C VAL A 43 1.79 -4.26 -3.07
N VAL A 44 0.80 -3.71 -3.76
CA VAL A 44 0.91 -2.45 -4.46
C VAL A 44 -0.25 -1.56 -4.06
N GLU A 45 0.00 -0.26 -3.95
CA GLU A 45 -1.08 0.70 -3.75
C GLU A 45 -2.06 0.62 -4.92
N VAL A 46 -3.33 0.32 -4.60
CA VAL A 46 -4.36 0.18 -5.62
C VAL A 46 -4.95 1.54 -5.95
N VAL A 47 -4.78 1.97 -7.20
CA VAL A 47 -5.57 3.07 -7.77
C VAL A 47 -6.91 2.52 -8.25
N ARG A 48 -8.01 3.09 -7.74
CA ARG A 48 -9.37 2.77 -8.21
C ARG A 48 -9.68 3.57 -9.47
N CYS A 49 -10.52 3.02 -10.36
CA CYS A 49 -10.84 3.69 -11.63
C CYS A 49 -11.39 5.12 -11.47
N ARG A 50 -12.10 5.41 -10.37
CA ARG A 50 -12.58 6.76 -10.05
C ARG A 50 -11.47 7.77 -9.71
N GLU A 51 -10.30 7.29 -9.28
CA GLU A 51 -9.13 8.07 -8.87
C GLU A 51 -8.07 8.15 -9.98
N CYS A 52 -8.31 7.49 -11.11
CA CYS A 52 -7.37 7.44 -12.23
C CYS A 52 -7.53 8.68 -13.14
N GLU A 53 -6.42 9.28 -13.57
CA GLU A 53 -6.36 10.40 -14.54
C GLU A 53 -7.11 10.11 -15.87
N GLN A 54 -7.17 8.83 -16.23
CA GLN A 54 -7.83 8.34 -17.45
C GLN A 54 -9.34 8.21 -17.26
N GLY A 55 -9.81 8.27 -16.01
CA GLY A 55 -11.21 8.25 -15.65
C GLY A 55 -11.90 9.56 -15.98
N GLY A 56 -13.10 9.48 -16.54
CA GLY A 56 -13.98 10.62 -16.77
C GLY A 56 -15.39 10.32 -16.28
N LYS A 57 -16.18 11.38 -16.07
CA LYS A 57 -17.61 11.25 -15.79
C LYS A 57 -18.27 10.53 -16.97
N SER A 58 -19.01 9.47 -16.67
CA SER A 58 -19.85 8.81 -17.66
C SER A 58 -21.04 9.71 -18.00
N ALA A 59 -21.13 10.13 -19.26
CA ALA A 59 -22.26 10.91 -19.76
C ALA A 59 -23.54 10.07 -19.96
N ASN A 60 -23.38 8.78 -20.28
CA ASN A 60 -24.50 7.91 -20.70
C ASN A 60 -24.93 6.91 -19.62
N PHE A 61 -24.06 6.61 -18.65
CA PHE A 61 -24.30 5.62 -17.61
C PHE A 61 -23.99 6.22 -16.23
N PRO A 62 -24.99 6.78 -15.53
CA PRO A 62 -24.82 7.32 -14.18
C PRO A 62 -24.17 6.29 -13.24
N GLY A 63 -23.17 6.70 -12.47
CA GLY A 63 -22.46 5.83 -11.51
C GLY A 63 -21.30 5.02 -12.09
N MET A 64 -21.09 5.03 -13.41
CA MET A 64 -19.89 4.43 -14.03
C MET A 64 -18.81 5.48 -14.33
N VAL A 65 -17.58 5.01 -14.47
CA VAL A 65 -16.46 5.82 -14.98
C VAL A 65 -16.24 5.48 -16.44
N TYR A 66 -16.19 6.48 -17.31
CA TYR A 66 -15.74 6.28 -18.68
C TYR A 66 -14.21 6.32 -18.72
N CYS A 67 -13.59 5.22 -19.12
CA CYS A 67 -12.13 5.12 -19.21
C CYS A 67 -11.65 5.56 -20.60
N LYS A 68 -10.86 6.65 -20.65
CA LYS A 68 -10.29 7.18 -21.91
C LYS A 68 -9.32 6.20 -22.57
N ASN A 69 -8.62 5.38 -21.78
CA ASN A 69 -7.63 4.42 -22.25
C ASN A 69 -8.26 3.21 -22.95
N THR A 70 -9.27 2.59 -22.34
CA THR A 70 -9.96 1.42 -22.92
C THR A 70 -11.18 1.79 -23.77
N ARG A 71 -11.59 3.07 -23.75
CA ARG A 71 -12.77 3.62 -24.45
C ARG A 71 -14.07 2.89 -24.09
N THR A 72 -14.21 2.50 -22.82
CA THR A 72 -15.40 1.81 -22.30
C THR A 72 -15.75 2.29 -20.89
N TYR A 73 -16.93 1.89 -20.41
CA TYR A 73 -17.39 2.13 -19.06
C TYR A 73 -16.90 1.03 -18.11
N THR A 74 -16.44 1.42 -16.93
CA THR A 74 -15.94 0.52 -15.89
C THR A 74 -16.54 0.88 -14.55
N ASN A 75 -16.55 -0.07 -13.61
CA ASN A 75 -17.00 0.21 -12.26
C ASN A 75 -15.98 1.16 -11.59
N PRO A 76 -16.42 2.25 -10.94
CA PRO A 76 -15.53 3.19 -10.25
C PRO A 76 -14.58 2.53 -9.24
N ASP A 77 -15.01 1.44 -8.61
CA ASP A 77 -14.23 0.72 -7.60
C ASP A 77 -13.41 -0.44 -8.17
N ASP A 78 -13.35 -0.61 -9.49
CA ASP A 78 -12.47 -1.61 -10.11
C ASP A 78 -11.00 -1.28 -9.85
N PHE A 79 -10.20 -2.34 -9.69
CA PHE A 79 -8.75 -2.24 -9.67
C PHE A 79 -8.23 -1.81 -11.04
N CYS A 80 -7.39 -0.75 -11.08
CA CYS A 80 -6.77 -0.28 -12.31
C CYS A 80 -5.26 -0.56 -12.30
N SER A 81 -4.80 -1.59 -13.03
CA SER A 81 -3.37 -1.91 -13.17
C SER A 81 -2.54 -0.83 -13.89
N ARG A 82 -3.22 0.11 -14.54
CA ARG A 82 -2.63 1.25 -15.25
C ARG A 82 -3.00 2.58 -14.58
N GLY A 83 -3.59 2.52 -13.39
CA GLY A 83 -4.11 3.68 -12.70
C GLY A 83 -2.97 4.61 -12.30
N LYS A 84 -3.02 5.83 -12.81
CA LYS A 84 -2.13 6.93 -12.39
C LYS A 84 -2.99 7.96 -11.68
N LYS A 85 -2.58 8.33 -10.48
CA LYS A 85 -3.19 9.46 -9.75
C LYS A 85 -2.58 10.74 -10.31
N GLU A 86 -3.37 11.80 -10.44
CA GLU A 86 -2.82 13.13 -10.70
C GLU A 86 -1.96 13.51 -9.49
N GLU A 87 -0.66 13.78 -9.72
CA GLU A 87 0.19 14.35 -8.68
C GLU A 87 -0.37 15.73 -8.32
N THR A 88 -0.91 15.84 -7.11
CA THR A 88 -1.32 17.13 -6.57
C THR A 88 -0.06 17.72 -5.94
N GLU A 89 0.57 18.68 -6.63
CA GLU A 89 1.64 19.53 -6.07
C GLU A 89 1.18 20.30 -4.84
#